data_AF-A0A960Q8I5-F1
#
_entry.id   AF-A0A960Q8I5-F1
#
_cell.length_a   1.000
_cell.length_b   1.000
_cell.length_c   1.000
_cell.angle_alpha   90.00
_cell.angle_beta   90.00
_cell.angle_gamma   90.00
#
_symmetry.space_group_name_H-M   'P 1'
#
loop_
_entity.id
_entity.type
_entity.pdbx_description
1 polymer ?
#
loop_
_entity_poly.entity_id
_entity_poly.type
_entity_poly.pdbx_seq_one_letter_code
_entity_poly.pdbx_strand_id
1 'polypeptide(L)'
;MTRIGVFGWGIVAPRSPNVETFARNLEGAESWLAPFNGFGRDNFLVGMPEFDFTAYKSWVDERFKPNRFPQLVEKMDLPSKYAVGSFIQALDQNPGIEDELQRLGNEAHVYVGTGIGNIGTIHDATLDLYRAQRRWNRFWAQPERNAALRTHLGGDPDPQAPPAPEASDEAEREAAEDAWWEHWAGRSTELGEYLTELAEIESLSVEGDVEAGKMRLLKEKGRRQSRLQKKWEAPEPPWRAVSANVIWNIHNTPASQISMLGHITGLTFAPVAACSTFGVSLKLAMDTIRRGEAKAVVVGATDPAPHPLIVGAFYSGR
;
A
#
# COMPACT_ATOMS: atom_id res chain seq x y z
N MET A 1 21.47 -26.73 -25.30
CA MET A 1 20.92 -25.79 -24.30
C MET A 1 19.80 -25.00 -24.98
N THR A 2 18.60 -24.94 -24.41
CA THR A 2 17.49 -24.14 -24.96
C THR A 2 17.89 -22.66 -24.96
N ARG A 3 17.86 -22.01 -26.13
CA ARG A 3 18.07 -20.57 -26.25
C ARG A 3 16.79 -19.86 -25.85
N ILE A 4 16.92 -18.76 -25.11
CA ILE A 4 15.79 -17.96 -24.62
C ILE A 4 15.90 -16.59 -25.28
N GLY A 5 14.82 -16.15 -25.92
CA GLY A 5 14.72 -14.85 -26.57
C GLY A 5 14.04 -13.83 -25.67
N VAL A 6 14.39 -12.56 -25.85
CA VAL A 6 13.66 -11.42 -25.28
C VAL A 6 12.78 -10.84 -26.39
N PHE A 7 11.47 -10.79 -26.16
CA PHE A 7 10.49 -10.40 -27.17
C PHE A 7 9.94 -8.97 -26.98
N GLY A 8 10.36 -8.29 -25.92
CA GLY A 8 9.95 -6.94 -25.57
C GLY A 8 10.48 -6.60 -24.18
N TRP A 9 10.59 -5.31 -23.88
CA TRP A 9 10.99 -4.83 -22.55
C TRP A 9 10.40 -3.45 -22.28
N GLY A 10 10.34 -3.03 -21.02
CA GLY A 10 9.88 -1.71 -20.66
C GLY A 10 10.61 -1.18 -19.45
N ILE A 11 10.54 0.13 -19.26
CA ILE A 11 11.23 0.80 -18.16
C ILE A 11 10.48 2.05 -17.72
N VAL A 12 10.55 2.32 -16.43
CA VAL A 12 10.27 3.61 -15.81
C VAL A 12 11.46 3.94 -14.93
N ALA A 13 12.13 5.05 -15.22
CA ALA A 13 13.38 5.44 -14.57
C ALA A 13 13.47 6.97 -14.43
N PRO A 14 14.46 7.49 -13.68
CA PRO A 14 14.65 8.92 -13.57
C PRO A 14 14.85 9.59 -14.93
N ARG A 15 14.08 10.66 -15.19
CA ARG A 15 14.01 11.36 -16.48
C ARG A 15 13.62 10.49 -17.69
N SER A 16 13.06 9.30 -17.44
CA SER A 16 12.87 8.28 -18.47
C SER A 16 11.54 7.55 -18.25
N PRO A 17 10.43 8.14 -18.70
CA PRO A 17 9.10 7.55 -18.56
C PRO A 17 8.88 6.34 -19.47
N ASN A 18 9.72 6.15 -20.48
CA ASN A 18 9.60 5.06 -21.45
C ASN A 18 10.95 4.69 -22.07
N VAL A 19 10.97 3.54 -22.77
CA VAL A 19 12.14 2.98 -23.47
C VAL A 19 12.78 3.98 -24.45
N GLU A 20 11.99 4.71 -25.23
CA GLU A 20 12.53 5.66 -26.22
C GLU A 20 13.30 6.81 -25.56
N THR A 21 12.73 7.39 -24.50
CA THR A 21 13.39 8.47 -23.75
C THR A 21 14.61 7.95 -23.00
N PHE A 22 14.52 6.74 -22.43
CA PHE A 22 15.67 6.09 -21.80
C PHE A 22 16.82 5.86 -22.79
N ALA A 23 16.53 5.36 -23.99
CA ALA A 23 17.52 5.14 -25.03
C ALA A 23 18.22 6.44 -25.45
N ARG A 24 17.46 7.52 -25.67
CA ARG A 24 18.05 8.85 -25.96
C ARG A 24 18.91 9.36 -24.80
N ASN A 25 18.45 9.20 -23.56
CA ASN A 25 19.19 9.70 -22.41
C ASN A 25 20.50 8.93 -22.18
N LEU A 26 20.55 7.63 -22.51
CA LEU A 26 21.77 6.81 -22.44
C LEU A 26 22.88 7.28 -23.38
N GLU A 27 22.56 8.05 -24.43
CA GLU A 27 23.56 8.66 -25.31
C GLU A 27 24.29 9.84 -24.64
N GLY A 28 23.75 10.37 -23.55
CA GLY A 28 24.33 11.46 -22.77
C GLY A 28 25.14 10.99 -21.55
N ALA A 29 26.01 11.88 -21.05
CA ALA A 29 26.82 11.66 -19.84
C ALA A 29 26.30 12.45 -18.62
N GLU A 30 24.99 12.71 -18.56
CA GLU A 30 24.37 13.53 -17.52
C GLU A 30 24.01 12.72 -16.26
N SER A 31 24.02 13.37 -15.10
CA SER A 31 23.39 12.81 -13.90
C SER A 31 21.87 13.03 -13.95
N TRP A 32 21.10 12.04 -13.52
CA TRP A 32 19.64 12.13 -13.38
C TRP A 32 19.21 12.18 -11.91
N LEU A 33 20.14 12.50 -11.01
CA LEU A 33 19.86 12.70 -9.61
C LEU A 33 19.39 14.14 -9.37
N ALA A 34 18.39 14.28 -8.50
CA ALA A 34 17.86 15.56 -8.05
C ALA A 34 17.94 15.67 -6.51
N PRO A 35 17.99 16.89 -5.96
CA PRO A 35 17.83 17.09 -4.53
C PRO A 35 16.57 16.47 -3.97
N PHE A 36 16.68 15.87 -2.79
CA PHE A 36 15.57 15.25 -2.07
C PHE A 36 15.12 16.09 -0.88
N ASN A 37 13.87 16.53 -0.93
CA ASN A 37 13.31 17.51 0.01
C ASN A 37 12.52 16.84 1.15
N GLY A 38 13.08 15.79 1.76
CA GLY A 38 12.41 15.01 2.82
C GLY A 38 12.83 15.34 4.27
N PHE A 39 13.93 16.06 4.47
CA PHE A 39 14.52 16.33 5.79
C PHE A 39 14.88 17.81 6.01
N GLY A 40 14.26 18.71 5.23
CA GLY A 40 14.70 20.10 5.10
C GLY A 40 15.53 20.30 3.83
N ARG A 41 16.54 21.19 3.87
CA ARG A 41 17.32 21.56 2.68
C ARG A 41 18.13 20.37 2.12
N ASP A 42 17.87 20.05 0.85
CA ASP A 42 18.65 19.51 -0.28
C ASP A 42 19.99 18.75 -0.04
N ASN A 43 20.18 18.07 1.10
CA ASN A 43 21.43 17.38 1.42
C ASN A 43 21.57 15.97 0.82
N PHE A 44 20.50 15.44 0.22
CA PHE A 44 20.46 14.08 -0.34
C PHE A 44 20.09 14.13 -1.81
N LEU A 45 20.78 13.35 -2.63
CA LEU A 45 20.50 13.20 -4.06
C LEU A 45 19.77 11.88 -4.32
N VAL A 46 18.69 11.92 -5.09
CA VAL A 46 17.88 10.75 -5.43
C VAL A 46 17.50 10.75 -6.91
N GLY A 47 17.32 9.56 -7.47
CA GLY A 47 16.73 9.41 -8.81
C GLY A 47 15.21 9.38 -8.70
N MET A 48 14.53 10.47 -9.04
CA MET A 48 13.06 10.51 -9.08
C MET A 48 12.56 9.94 -10.41
N PRO A 49 11.81 8.82 -10.43
CA PRO A 49 11.23 8.30 -11.65
C PRO A 49 10.29 9.32 -12.31
N GLU A 50 10.44 9.53 -13.62
CA GLU A 50 9.49 10.31 -14.40
C GLU A 50 8.40 9.37 -14.91
N PHE A 51 7.13 9.63 -14.58
CA PHE A 51 6.06 8.72 -14.97
C PHE A 51 4.68 9.38 -14.91
N ASP A 52 3.89 9.15 -15.96
CA ASP A 52 2.47 9.48 -16.00
C ASP A 52 1.67 8.26 -16.43
N PHE A 53 0.87 7.71 -15.52
CA PHE A 53 0.05 6.53 -15.81
C PHE A 53 -1.06 6.81 -16.83
N THR A 54 -1.46 8.08 -17.03
CA THR A 54 -2.49 8.45 -18.00
C THR A 54 -2.06 8.23 -19.45
N ALA A 55 -0.75 8.14 -19.72
CA ALA A 55 -0.23 7.75 -21.02
C ALA A 55 -0.72 6.37 -21.48
N TYR A 56 -1.11 5.49 -20.56
CA TYR A 56 -1.57 4.13 -20.85
C TYR A 56 -3.11 4.00 -20.84
N LYS A 57 -3.84 5.11 -20.75
CA LYS A 57 -5.30 5.10 -20.67
C LYS A 57 -5.95 4.46 -21.90
N SER A 58 -5.50 4.81 -23.11
CA SER A 58 -6.03 4.26 -24.36
C SER A 58 -5.93 2.74 -24.39
N TRP A 59 -4.77 2.19 -24.03
CA TRP A 59 -4.53 0.75 -23.96
C TRP A 59 -5.53 0.05 -23.03
N VAL A 60 -5.81 0.64 -21.86
CA VAL A 60 -6.78 0.10 -20.90
C VAL A 60 -8.23 0.24 -21.41
N ASP A 61 -8.60 1.39 -21.96
CA ASP A 61 -9.97 1.65 -22.43
C ASP A 61 -10.37 0.73 -23.60
N GLU A 62 -9.42 0.37 -24.46
CA GLU A 62 -9.64 -0.57 -25.57
C GLU A 62 -9.93 -2.00 -25.11
N ARG A 63 -9.48 -2.38 -23.91
CA ARG A 63 -9.51 -3.76 -23.40
C ARG A 63 -10.51 -3.99 -22.27
N PHE A 64 -10.83 -2.95 -21.51
CA PHE A 64 -11.60 -3.07 -20.27
C PHE A 64 -12.81 -2.16 -20.22
N LYS A 65 -13.71 -2.45 -19.27
CA LYS A 65 -14.88 -1.61 -19.01
C LYS A 65 -14.46 -0.18 -18.65
N PRO A 66 -15.28 0.85 -18.97
CA PRO A 66 -14.90 2.26 -18.78
C PRO A 66 -14.48 2.68 -17.36
N ASN A 67 -14.90 1.94 -16.33
CA ASN A 67 -14.53 2.20 -14.94
C ASN A 67 -13.20 1.56 -14.52
N ARG A 68 -12.55 0.76 -15.37
CA ARG A 68 -11.31 0.06 -15.03
C ARG A 68 -10.15 1.03 -14.83
N PHE A 69 -9.89 1.93 -15.78
CA PHE A 69 -8.77 2.87 -15.67
C PHE A 69 -8.87 3.77 -14.42
N PRO A 70 -10.01 4.42 -14.11
CA PRO A 70 -10.16 5.16 -12.85
C PRO A 70 -9.88 4.33 -11.61
N GLN A 71 -10.33 3.07 -11.56
CA GLN A 71 -10.05 2.16 -10.43
C GLN A 71 -8.55 1.85 -10.28
N LEU A 72 -7.83 1.65 -11.40
CA LEU A 72 -6.39 1.41 -11.35
C LEU A 72 -5.65 2.66 -10.82
N VAL A 73 -6.05 3.86 -11.29
CA VAL A 73 -5.48 5.13 -10.81
C VAL A 73 -5.70 5.32 -9.31
N GLU A 74 -6.90 5.04 -8.83
CA GLU A 74 -7.28 5.23 -7.42
C GLU A 74 -6.62 4.20 -6.48
N LYS A 75 -6.57 2.92 -6.89
CA LYS A 75 -6.24 1.81 -5.98
C LYS A 75 -4.81 1.31 -6.07
N MET A 76 -4.14 1.50 -7.19
CA MET A 76 -2.75 1.06 -7.35
C MET A 76 -1.77 2.11 -6.85
N ASP A 77 -0.75 1.65 -6.15
CA ASP A 77 0.42 2.44 -5.82
C ASP A 77 1.38 2.60 -6.99
N LEU A 78 2.42 3.41 -6.79
CA LEU A 78 3.42 3.70 -7.81
C LEU A 78 4.19 2.45 -8.29
N PRO A 79 4.73 1.56 -7.42
CA PRO A 79 5.38 0.32 -7.87
C PRO A 79 4.53 -0.47 -8.86
N SER A 80 3.25 -0.65 -8.55
CA SER A 80 2.31 -1.39 -9.40
C SER A 80 2.06 -0.66 -10.72
N LYS A 81 1.88 0.67 -10.68
CA LYS A 81 1.68 1.50 -11.88
C LYS A 81 2.90 1.50 -12.80
N TYR A 82 4.12 1.56 -12.24
CA TYR A 82 5.37 1.47 -12.99
C TYR A 82 5.52 0.12 -13.69
N ALA A 83 5.19 -0.96 -12.99
CA ALA A 83 5.26 -2.31 -13.55
C ALA A 83 4.26 -2.49 -14.70
N VAL A 84 3.02 -2.00 -14.54
CA VAL A 84 2.01 -2.04 -15.60
C VAL A 84 2.41 -1.17 -16.80
N GLY A 85 2.90 0.05 -16.57
CA GLY A 85 3.40 0.90 -17.65
C GLY A 85 4.55 0.26 -18.42
N SER A 86 5.51 -0.33 -17.71
CA SER A 86 6.65 -1.06 -18.32
C SER A 86 6.19 -2.32 -19.06
N PHE A 87 5.19 -3.04 -18.54
CA PHE A 87 4.62 -4.19 -19.22
C PHE A 87 3.96 -3.79 -20.55
N ILE A 88 3.17 -2.72 -20.56
CA ILE A 88 2.52 -2.22 -21.78
C ILE A 88 3.57 -1.78 -22.82
N GLN A 89 4.62 -1.05 -22.39
CA GLN A 89 5.75 -0.71 -23.26
C GLN A 89 6.42 -1.94 -23.90
N ALA A 90 6.48 -3.06 -23.17
CA ALA A 90 7.06 -4.31 -23.66
C ALA A 90 6.15 -4.98 -24.70
N LEU A 91 4.82 -4.93 -24.52
CA LEU A 91 3.86 -5.47 -25.48
C LEU A 91 3.91 -4.72 -26.83
N ASP A 92 4.04 -3.39 -26.78
CA ASP A 92 4.02 -2.53 -27.97
C ASP A 92 5.18 -2.80 -28.95
N GLN A 93 6.27 -3.43 -28.48
CA GLN A 93 7.44 -3.71 -29.31
C GLN A 93 7.29 -4.95 -30.21
N ASN A 94 6.31 -5.81 -29.94
CA ASN A 94 6.13 -7.04 -30.68
C ASN A 94 4.65 -7.35 -30.92
N PRO A 95 4.08 -6.86 -32.03
CA PRO A 95 2.68 -7.10 -32.36
C PRO A 95 2.31 -8.60 -32.32
N GLY A 96 1.26 -8.94 -31.58
CA GLY A 96 0.79 -10.32 -31.38
C GLY A 96 1.38 -11.04 -30.16
N ILE A 97 2.36 -10.46 -29.45
CA ILE A 97 2.90 -11.07 -28.23
C ILE A 97 1.86 -11.16 -27.11
N GLU A 98 0.97 -10.17 -27.01
CA GLU A 98 -0.14 -10.17 -26.05
C GLU A 98 -1.07 -11.37 -26.28
N ASP A 99 -1.50 -11.58 -27.53
CA ASP A 99 -2.37 -12.70 -27.91
C ASP A 99 -1.67 -14.04 -27.64
N GLU A 100 -0.37 -14.14 -27.92
CA GLU A 100 0.40 -15.36 -27.67
C GLU A 100 0.51 -15.67 -26.17
N LEU A 101 0.78 -14.66 -25.32
CA LEU A 101 0.80 -14.82 -23.86
C LEU A 101 -0.55 -15.34 -23.34
N GLN A 102 -1.66 -14.83 -23.87
CA GLN A 102 -3.00 -15.30 -23.52
C GLN A 102 -3.26 -16.74 -24.03
N ARG A 103 -2.87 -17.04 -25.28
CA ARG A 103 -3.04 -18.37 -25.90
C ARG A 103 -2.28 -19.47 -25.16
N LEU A 104 -1.12 -19.14 -24.60
CA LEU A 104 -0.30 -20.06 -23.82
C LEU A 104 -0.95 -20.48 -22.49
N GLY A 105 -1.92 -19.71 -21.98
CA GLY A 105 -2.65 -20.01 -20.76
C GLY A 105 -1.72 -20.29 -19.58
N ASN A 106 -1.79 -21.51 -19.03
CA ASN A 106 -0.97 -21.90 -17.88
C ASN A 106 0.54 -21.95 -18.17
N GLU A 107 0.96 -22.00 -19.43
CA GLU A 107 2.38 -21.99 -19.83
C GLU A 107 2.96 -20.57 -19.98
N ALA A 108 2.17 -19.51 -19.75
CA ALA A 108 2.64 -18.13 -19.65
C ALA A 108 2.66 -17.68 -18.19
N HIS A 109 3.83 -17.36 -17.67
CA HIS A 109 4.04 -17.01 -16.26
C HIS A 109 4.38 -15.52 -16.06
N VAL A 110 4.27 -15.02 -14.82
CA VAL A 110 4.62 -13.64 -14.45
C VAL A 110 5.45 -13.60 -13.17
N TYR A 111 6.73 -13.22 -13.27
CA TYR A 111 7.68 -13.12 -12.17
C TYR A 111 8.14 -11.67 -12.01
N VAL A 112 7.39 -10.88 -11.23
CA VAL A 112 7.67 -9.46 -11.04
C VAL A 112 7.77 -9.15 -9.55
N GLY A 113 8.98 -8.79 -9.12
CA GLY A 113 9.31 -8.57 -7.72
C GLY A 113 9.31 -7.10 -7.30
N THR A 114 9.31 -6.88 -5.98
CA THR A 114 9.63 -5.59 -5.36
C THR A 114 10.77 -5.79 -4.38
N GLY A 115 11.76 -4.89 -4.37
CA GLY A 115 12.90 -4.99 -3.47
C GLY A 115 12.53 -4.54 -2.05
N ILE A 116 11.75 -3.47 -1.95
CA ILE A 116 11.32 -2.85 -0.69
C ILE A 116 9.79 -2.72 -0.57
N GLY A 117 9.02 -3.27 -1.51
CA GLY A 117 7.56 -3.27 -1.45
C GLY A 117 6.93 -1.88 -1.57
N ASN A 118 5.82 -1.66 -0.87
CA ASN A 118 5.01 -0.46 -0.95
C ASN A 118 5.21 0.48 0.26
N ILE A 119 6.47 0.78 0.62
CA ILE A 119 6.82 1.54 1.84
C ILE A 119 6.02 2.82 2.02
N GLY A 120 5.79 3.61 0.96
CA GLY A 120 5.01 4.85 1.06
C GLY A 120 3.56 4.60 1.52
N THR A 121 2.89 3.62 0.92
CA THR A 121 1.52 3.23 1.28
C THR A 121 1.43 2.74 2.73
N ILE A 122 2.41 1.94 3.18
CA ILE A 122 2.47 1.44 4.56
C ILE A 122 2.74 2.58 5.54
N HIS A 123 3.66 3.48 5.21
CA HIS A 123 4.02 4.64 6.03
C HIS A 123 2.80 5.53 6.28
N ASP A 124 2.10 5.93 5.21
CA ASP A 124 0.97 6.84 5.31
C ASP A 124 -0.17 6.21 6.14
N ALA A 125 -0.49 4.95 5.88
CA ALA A 125 -1.50 4.22 6.65
C ALA A 125 -1.11 4.04 8.13
N THR A 126 0.18 3.88 8.44
CA THR A 126 0.68 3.79 9.81
C THR A 126 0.51 5.13 10.53
N LEU A 127 0.85 6.25 9.87
CA LEU A 127 0.66 7.58 10.45
C LEU A 127 -0.83 7.91 10.65
N ASP A 128 -1.69 7.54 9.71
CA ASP A 128 -3.13 7.76 9.83
C ASP A 128 -3.72 6.96 10.99
N LEU A 129 -3.35 5.68 11.12
CA LEU A 129 -3.72 4.84 12.26
C LEU A 129 -3.24 5.43 13.57
N TYR A 130 -1.96 5.79 13.65
CA TYR A 130 -1.34 6.33 14.86
C TYR A 130 -2.03 7.62 15.31
N ARG A 131 -2.23 8.58 14.40
CA ARG A 131 -2.92 9.84 14.69
C ARG A 131 -4.39 9.62 15.08
N ALA A 132 -5.08 8.68 14.44
CA ALA A 132 -6.45 8.34 14.80
C ALA A 132 -6.54 7.69 16.18
N GLN A 133 -5.63 6.78 16.50
CA GLN A 133 -5.53 6.15 17.82
C GLN A 133 -5.27 7.18 18.92
N ARG A 134 -4.39 8.16 18.70
CA ARG A 134 -4.15 9.24 19.68
C ARG A 134 -5.39 10.08 19.92
N ARG A 135 -6.09 10.49 18.88
CA ARG A 135 -7.37 11.24 19.02
C ARG A 135 -8.42 10.41 19.75
N TRP A 136 -8.52 9.13 19.42
CA TRP A 136 -9.44 8.18 20.06
C TRP A 136 -9.15 8.04 21.55
N ASN A 137 -7.91 7.70 21.91
CA ASN A 137 -7.50 7.55 23.30
C ASN A 137 -7.71 8.85 24.08
N ARG A 138 -7.25 9.98 23.55
CA ARG A 138 -7.43 11.28 24.21
C ARG A 138 -8.90 11.61 24.45
N PHE A 139 -9.80 11.29 23.51
CA PHE A 139 -11.23 11.55 23.67
C PHE A 139 -11.85 10.71 24.79
N TRP A 140 -11.59 9.40 24.81
CA TRP A 140 -12.14 8.48 25.81
C TRP A 140 -11.47 8.54 27.17
N ALA A 141 -10.25 9.07 27.23
CA ALA A 141 -9.56 9.33 28.48
C ALA A 141 -10.10 10.56 29.22
N GLN A 142 -10.78 11.50 28.54
CA GLN A 142 -11.18 12.78 29.14
C GLN A 142 -11.96 12.61 30.46
N PRO A 143 -11.68 13.39 31.51
CA PRO A 143 -12.35 13.27 32.80
C PRO A 143 -13.88 13.38 32.70
N GLU A 144 -14.44 14.13 31.76
CA GLU A 144 -15.90 14.25 31.61
C GLU A 144 -16.56 12.91 31.22
N ARG A 145 -15.80 11.98 30.62
CA ARG A 145 -16.25 10.66 30.11
C ARG A 145 -15.42 9.50 30.67
N ASN A 146 -14.74 9.73 31.79
CA ASN A 146 -13.88 8.74 32.39
C ASN A 146 -13.87 8.88 33.90
N ALA A 147 -14.69 8.09 34.58
CA ALA A 147 -14.77 8.11 36.03
C ALA A 147 -13.44 7.72 36.69
N ALA A 148 -12.68 6.77 36.11
CA ALA A 148 -11.41 6.33 36.66
C ALA A 148 -10.38 7.47 36.69
N LEU A 149 -10.25 8.24 35.60
CA LEU A 149 -9.38 9.40 35.58
C LEU A 149 -9.87 10.50 36.54
N ARG A 150 -11.19 10.75 36.63
CA ARG A 150 -11.74 11.71 37.61
C ARG A 150 -11.35 11.35 39.05
N THR A 151 -11.44 10.08 39.42
CA THR A 151 -11.06 9.61 40.76
C THR A 151 -9.57 9.80 41.01
N HIS A 152 -8.72 9.43 40.04
CA HIS A 152 -7.27 9.64 40.13
C HIS A 152 -6.91 11.11 40.32
N LEU A 153 -7.51 12.02 39.55
CA LEU A 153 -7.30 13.46 39.68
C LEU A 153 -7.96 14.05 40.94
N GLY A 154 -8.97 13.38 41.49
CA GLY A 154 -9.75 13.80 42.65
C GLY A 154 -9.12 13.50 44.01
N GLY A 155 -7.91 12.92 44.03
CA GLY A 155 -7.14 12.64 45.26
C GLY A 155 -7.06 11.18 45.66
N ASP A 156 -7.53 10.24 44.82
CA ASP A 156 -7.35 8.80 45.00
C ASP A 156 -6.56 8.21 43.81
N PRO A 157 -5.23 8.38 43.79
CA PRO A 157 -4.42 8.08 42.62
C PRO A 157 -4.27 6.57 42.37
N ASP A 158 -4.66 6.11 41.18
CA ASP A 158 -4.28 4.77 40.67
C ASP A 158 -2.73 4.63 40.68
N PRO A 159 -2.16 3.69 41.46
CA PRO A 159 -0.72 3.49 41.54
C PRO A 159 -0.10 2.93 40.26
N GLN A 160 -0.93 2.44 39.31
CA GLN A 160 -0.48 1.97 38.01
C GLN A 160 -0.55 3.06 36.93
N ALA A 161 -1.01 4.27 37.26
CA ALA A 161 -1.07 5.37 36.31
C ALA A 161 0.35 5.74 35.85
N PRO A 162 0.58 5.91 34.54
CA PRO A 162 1.84 6.47 34.05
C PRO A 162 2.00 7.91 34.58
N PRO A 163 3.23 8.46 34.57
CA PRO A 163 3.44 9.87 34.92
C PRO A 163 2.55 10.78 34.07
N ALA A 164 2.04 11.85 34.67
CA ALA A 164 1.34 12.89 33.94
C ALA A 164 2.28 13.46 32.86
N PRO A 165 1.82 13.64 31.61
CA PRO A 165 2.69 14.12 30.53
C PRO A 165 3.41 15.41 30.90
N GLU A 166 2.76 16.30 31.67
CA GLU A 166 3.29 17.56 32.20
C GLU A 166 4.60 17.43 32.98
N ALA A 167 4.84 16.28 33.60
CA ALA A 167 6.03 15.99 34.38
C ALA A 167 7.21 15.46 33.54
N SER A 168 6.98 15.09 32.28
CA SER A 168 8.02 14.55 31.39
C SER A 168 8.80 15.66 30.68
N ASP A 169 10.07 15.38 30.36
CA ASP A 169 10.90 16.27 29.54
C ASP A 169 10.29 16.48 28.15
N GLU A 170 10.62 17.59 27.49
CA GLU A 170 10.08 17.95 26.17
C GLU A 170 10.28 16.83 25.13
N ALA A 171 11.46 16.20 25.15
CA ALA A 171 11.80 15.11 24.23
C ALA A 171 10.97 13.83 24.46
N GLU A 172 10.45 13.62 25.66
CA GLU A 172 9.68 12.43 26.05
C GLU A 172 8.17 12.70 26.10
N ARG A 173 7.77 13.96 25.96
CA ARG A 173 6.39 14.42 26.13
C ARG A 173 5.40 13.65 25.27
N GLU A 174 5.77 13.39 24.02
CA GLU A 174 4.93 12.68 23.08
C GLU A 174 4.65 11.23 23.53
N ALA A 175 5.68 10.51 23.96
CA ALA A 175 5.55 9.15 24.46
C ALA A 175 4.77 9.10 25.78
N ALA A 176 4.97 10.09 26.65
CA ALA A 176 4.23 10.22 27.89
C ALA A 176 2.73 10.48 27.66
N GLU A 177 2.39 11.34 26.69
CA GLU A 177 1.00 11.55 26.27
C GLU A 177 0.36 10.26 25.76
N ASP A 178 1.04 9.50 24.92
CA ASP A 178 0.52 8.24 24.40
C ASP A 178 0.22 7.24 25.52
N ALA A 179 1.20 7.03 26.42
CA ALA A 179 1.04 6.13 27.56
C ALA A 179 -0.10 6.56 28.48
N TRP A 180 -0.18 7.85 28.79
CA TRP A 180 -1.21 8.41 29.67
C TRP A 180 -2.60 8.27 29.05
N TRP A 181 -2.81 8.69 27.81
CA TRP A 181 -4.12 8.61 27.18
C TRP A 181 -4.55 7.17 26.89
N GLU A 182 -3.63 6.29 26.52
CA GLU A 182 -3.93 4.86 26.35
C GLU A 182 -4.36 4.22 27.68
N HIS A 183 -3.61 4.47 28.76
CA HIS A 183 -3.91 3.94 30.09
C HIS A 183 -5.32 4.28 30.55
N TRP A 184 -5.70 5.55 30.40
CA TRP A 184 -7.00 6.04 30.85
C TRP A 184 -8.13 5.65 29.90
N ALA A 185 -7.92 5.73 28.58
CA ALA A 185 -8.91 5.26 27.62
C ALA A 185 -9.28 3.78 27.83
N GLY A 186 -8.29 2.92 28.11
CA GLY A 186 -8.52 1.52 28.44
C GLY A 186 -9.32 1.26 29.72
N ARG A 187 -9.47 2.27 30.58
CA ARG A 187 -10.29 2.24 31.81
C ARG A 187 -11.62 3.00 31.67
N SER A 188 -11.91 3.55 30.50
CA SER A 188 -13.18 4.26 30.25
C SER A 188 -14.34 3.26 30.17
N THR A 189 -15.26 3.36 31.12
CA THR A 189 -16.53 2.62 31.09
C THR A 189 -17.36 2.98 29.86
N GLU A 190 -17.35 4.26 29.50
CA GLU A 190 -18.06 4.85 28.37
C GLU A 190 -17.53 4.32 27.03
N LEU A 191 -16.21 4.16 26.89
CA LEU A 191 -15.63 3.46 25.74
C LEU A 191 -16.09 1.99 25.70
N GLY A 192 -16.14 1.32 26.84
CA GLY A 192 -16.67 -0.05 26.94
C GLY A 192 -18.12 -0.16 26.45
N GLU A 193 -18.98 0.79 26.82
CA GLU A 193 -20.36 0.87 26.34
C GLU A 193 -20.43 1.13 24.83
N TYR A 194 -19.62 2.07 24.33
CA TYR A 194 -19.51 2.36 22.90
C TYR A 194 -19.14 1.09 22.11
N LEU A 195 -18.11 0.38 22.55
CA LEU A 195 -17.59 -0.81 21.86
C LEU A 195 -18.59 -1.98 21.92
N THR A 196 -19.32 -2.11 23.03
CA THR A 196 -20.39 -3.12 23.17
C THR A 196 -21.52 -2.85 22.18
N GLU A 197 -22.02 -1.61 22.10
CA GLU A 197 -23.07 -1.24 21.15
C GLU A 197 -22.59 -1.38 19.70
N LEU A 198 -21.31 -1.05 19.42
CA LEU A 198 -20.72 -1.30 18.11
C LEU A 198 -20.68 -2.80 17.77
N ALA A 199 -20.29 -3.65 18.72
CA ALA A 199 -20.24 -5.10 18.51
C ALA A 199 -21.63 -5.66 18.19
N GLU A 200 -22.69 -5.20 18.86
CA GLU A 200 -24.08 -5.56 18.57
C GLU A 200 -24.51 -5.13 17.15
N ILE A 201 -24.07 -3.95 16.70
CA ILE A 201 -24.33 -3.49 15.33
C ILE A 201 -23.58 -4.39 14.32
N GLU A 202 -22.34 -4.76 14.62
CA GLU A 202 -21.55 -5.62 13.75
C GLU A 202 -21.99 -7.09 13.74
N SER A 203 -22.63 -7.57 14.81
CA SER A 203 -23.17 -8.93 14.86
C SER A 203 -24.48 -9.10 14.09
N LEU A 204 -25.08 -8.02 13.56
CA LEU A 204 -26.28 -8.13 12.74
C LEU A 204 -26.02 -9.03 11.51
N SER A 205 -26.86 -10.06 11.36
CA SER A 205 -26.80 -11.04 10.28
C SER A 205 -28.00 -10.92 9.33
N VAL A 206 -27.86 -11.50 8.14
CA VAL A 206 -28.98 -11.62 7.19
C VAL A 206 -29.85 -12.80 7.62
N GLU A 207 -31.16 -12.59 7.75
CA GLU A 207 -32.15 -13.67 7.84
C GLU A 207 -32.84 -13.82 6.46
N GLY A 208 -32.84 -15.02 5.90
CA GLY A 208 -33.50 -15.31 4.61
C GLY A 208 -32.60 -15.10 3.37
N ASP A 209 -33.17 -14.55 2.29
CA ASP A 209 -32.48 -14.40 0.99
C ASP A 209 -31.18 -13.58 1.12
N VAL A 210 -30.07 -14.26 0.83
CA VAL A 210 -28.71 -13.81 1.12
C VAL A 210 -28.31 -12.59 0.30
N GLU A 211 -28.70 -12.51 -0.98
CA GLU A 211 -28.21 -11.45 -1.88
C GLU A 211 -28.96 -10.12 -1.68
N ALA A 212 -30.30 -10.13 -1.65
CA ALA A 212 -31.08 -8.93 -1.32
C ALA A 212 -30.89 -8.50 0.14
N GLY A 213 -30.70 -9.46 1.05
CA GLY A 213 -30.48 -9.23 2.46
C GLY A 213 -29.15 -8.56 2.80
N LYS A 214 -28.06 -8.90 2.09
CA LYS A 214 -26.72 -8.28 2.29
C LYS A 214 -26.73 -6.77 2.13
N MET A 215 -27.31 -6.25 1.05
CA MET A 215 -27.34 -4.81 0.79
C MET A 215 -28.17 -4.05 1.81
N ARG A 216 -29.31 -4.62 2.24
CA ARG A 216 -30.15 -4.03 3.29
C ARG A 216 -29.42 -4.03 4.63
N LEU A 217 -28.73 -5.12 4.97
CA LEU A 217 -27.94 -5.25 6.18
C LEU A 217 -26.81 -4.20 6.23
N LEU A 218 -26.05 -4.03 5.14
CA LEU A 218 -24.98 -3.03 5.06
C LEU A 218 -25.50 -1.61 5.30
N LYS A 219 -26.63 -1.25 4.68
CA LYS A 219 -27.27 0.05 4.89
C LYS A 219 -27.73 0.23 6.34
N GLU A 220 -28.29 -0.81 6.95
CA GLU A 220 -28.75 -0.77 8.33
C GLU A 220 -27.58 -0.61 9.31
N LYS A 221 -26.51 -1.40 9.14
CA LYS A 221 -25.26 -1.25 9.91
C LYS A 221 -24.73 0.18 9.81
N GLY A 222 -24.58 0.70 8.58
CA GLY A 222 -24.10 2.07 8.36
C GLY A 222 -24.96 3.14 9.06
N ARG A 223 -26.30 2.99 9.03
CA ARG A 223 -27.23 3.88 9.73
C ARG A 223 -27.04 3.82 11.25
N ARG A 224 -26.94 2.62 11.83
CA ARG A 224 -26.76 2.45 13.29
C ARG A 224 -25.41 2.96 13.75
N GLN A 225 -24.33 2.64 13.03
CA GLN A 225 -22.99 3.19 13.31
C GLN A 225 -23.01 4.72 13.27
N SER A 226 -23.70 5.33 12.29
CA SER A 226 -23.82 6.79 12.22
C SER A 226 -24.57 7.39 13.41
N ARG A 227 -25.56 6.69 13.96
CA ARG A 227 -26.26 7.10 15.18
C ARG A 227 -25.39 6.93 16.41
N LEU A 228 -24.66 5.83 16.52
CA LEU A 228 -23.69 5.58 17.59
C LEU A 228 -22.64 6.70 17.63
N GLN A 229 -22.06 7.06 16.49
CA GLN A 229 -21.09 8.16 16.40
C GLN A 229 -21.68 9.50 16.83
N LYS A 230 -22.93 9.79 16.46
CA LYS A 230 -23.62 11.01 16.90
C LYS A 230 -23.98 11.01 18.38
N LYS A 231 -24.35 9.85 18.95
CA LYS A 231 -24.68 9.69 20.37
C LYS A 231 -23.51 10.08 21.25
N TRP A 232 -22.30 9.65 20.86
CA TRP A 232 -21.10 9.87 21.65
C TRP A 232 -20.30 11.10 21.24
N GLU A 233 -20.56 11.65 20.04
CA GLU A 233 -19.72 12.69 19.42
C GLU A 233 -18.24 12.29 19.36
N ALA A 234 -18.00 10.98 19.25
CA ALA A 234 -16.67 10.41 19.24
C ALA A 234 -15.94 10.75 17.91
N PRO A 235 -14.61 10.87 17.94
CA PRO A 235 -13.83 10.99 16.71
C PRO A 235 -14.01 9.75 15.83
N GLU A 236 -13.54 9.83 14.59
CA GLU A 236 -13.51 8.65 13.73
C GLU A 236 -12.69 7.52 14.39
N PRO A 237 -13.19 6.27 14.41
CA PRO A 237 -12.51 5.20 15.10
C PRO A 237 -11.22 4.79 14.38
N PRO A 238 -10.18 4.36 15.10
CA PRO A 238 -8.86 4.12 14.51
C PRO A 238 -8.84 3.11 13.35
N TRP A 239 -9.65 2.05 13.43
CA TRP A 239 -9.75 1.04 12.38
C TRP A 239 -10.38 1.53 11.08
N ARG A 240 -11.02 2.71 11.05
CA ARG A 240 -11.49 3.34 9.81
C ARG A 240 -10.46 4.24 9.15
N ALA A 241 -9.43 4.63 9.88
CA ALA A 241 -8.34 5.44 9.34
C ALA A 241 -7.35 4.63 8.50
N VAL A 242 -7.39 3.29 8.56
CA VAL A 242 -6.49 2.42 7.79
C VAL A 242 -7.04 2.18 6.39
N SER A 243 -6.33 2.66 5.37
CA SER A 243 -6.70 2.41 3.98
C SER A 243 -6.57 0.94 3.59
N ALA A 244 -7.56 0.43 2.85
CA ALA A 244 -7.48 -0.89 2.21
C ALA A 244 -6.33 -1.00 1.19
N ASN A 245 -5.75 0.13 0.77
CA ASN A 245 -4.58 0.13 -0.12
C ASN A 245 -3.38 -0.61 0.49
N VAL A 246 -3.28 -0.75 1.81
CA VAL A 246 -2.25 -1.57 2.47
C VAL A 246 -2.31 -3.02 1.98
N ILE A 247 -3.51 -3.61 1.95
CA ILE A 247 -3.69 -5.01 1.52
C ILE A 247 -3.78 -5.14 0.01
N TRP A 248 -4.22 -4.10 -0.70
CA TRP A 248 -4.32 -4.14 -2.16
C TRP A 248 -2.98 -3.92 -2.88
N ASN A 249 -1.97 -3.40 -2.19
CA ASN A 249 -0.64 -3.09 -2.77
C ASN A 249 0.51 -3.87 -2.12
N ILE A 250 0.26 -5.08 -1.64
CA ILE A 250 1.29 -5.95 -1.10
C ILE A 250 2.34 -6.32 -2.17
N HIS A 251 3.45 -6.93 -1.75
CA HIS A 251 4.64 -7.18 -2.59
C HIS A 251 4.38 -7.86 -3.94
N ASN A 252 3.35 -8.70 -4.06
CA ASN A 252 3.00 -9.38 -5.31
C ASN A 252 2.00 -8.62 -6.18
N THR A 253 1.45 -7.49 -5.74
CA THR A 253 0.48 -6.70 -6.51
C THR A 253 1.01 -6.34 -7.90
N PRO A 254 2.26 -5.93 -8.13
CA PRO A 254 2.76 -5.68 -9.48
C PRO A 254 2.61 -6.89 -10.42
N ALA A 255 3.02 -8.08 -9.97
CA ALA A 255 2.86 -9.32 -10.74
C ALA A 255 1.39 -9.66 -10.98
N SER A 256 0.55 -9.53 -9.94
CA SER A 256 -0.89 -9.79 -10.04
C SER A 256 -1.61 -8.83 -10.98
N GLN A 257 -1.25 -7.53 -11.00
CA GLN A 257 -1.84 -6.57 -11.92
C GLN A 257 -1.44 -6.85 -13.37
N ILE A 258 -0.17 -7.21 -13.61
CA ILE A 258 0.28 -7.64 -14.94
C ILE A 258 -0.48 -8.89 -15.40
N SER A 259 -0.62 -9.89 -14.53
CA SER A 259 -1.40 -11.10 -14.85
C SER A 259 -2.86 -10.77 -15.17
N MET A 260 -3.53 -9.96 -14.33
CA MET A 260 -4.94 -9.59 -14.54
C MET A 260 -5.16 -8.74 -15.79
N LEU A 261 -4.26 -7.80 -16.09
CA LEU A 261 -4.39 -6.90 -17.23
C LEU A 261 -3.94 -7.56 -18.55
N GLY A 262 -2.93 -8.44 -18.51
CA GLY A 262 -2.48 -9.19 -19.66
C GLY A 262 -3.29 -10.47 -19.93
N HIS A 263 -4.29 -10.78 -19.09
CA HIS A 263 -5.02 -12.05 -19.10
C HIS A 263 -4.11 -13.29 -19.07
N ILE A 264 -3.01 -13.21 -18.33
CA ILE A 264 -2.02 -14.28 -18.18
C ILE A 264 -2.42 -15.16 -16.98
N THR A 265 -2.72 -16.43 -17.23
CA THR A 265 -3.33 -17.33 -16.23
C THR A 265 -2.36 -18.34 -15.60
N GLY A 266 -1.12 -18.42 -16.10
CA GLY A 266 -0.10 -19.27 -15.49
C GLY A 266 0.49 -18.70 -14.19
N LEU A 267 1.50 -19.40 -13.66
CA LEU A 267 2.05 -19.11 -12.34
C LEU A 267 2.52 -17.65 -12.24
N THR A 268 2.01 -16.95 -11.22
CA THR A 268 2.26 -15.53 -10.99
C THR A 268 2.69 -15.31 -9.54
N PHE A 269 3.88 -14.76 -9.32
CA PHE A 269 4.38 -14.42 -7.98
C PHE A 269 5.46 -13.33 -8.03
N ALA A 270 5.85 -12.84 -6.85
CA ALA A 270 6.88 -11.83 -6.69
C ALA A 270 8.13 -12.40 -5.99
N PRO A 271 9.22 -12.64 -6.74
CA PRO A 271 10.53 -12.88 -6.15
C PRO A 271 11.00 -11.64 -5.38
N VAL A 272 11.69 -11.83 -4.25
CA VAL A 272 12.29 -10.74 -3.48
C VAL A 272 13.73 -11.12 -3.15
N ALA A 273 14.69 -10.38 -3.69
CA ALA A 273 16.12 -10.61 -3.48
C ALA A 273 16.92 -9.29 -3.42
N ALA A 274 16.34 -8.27 -2.77
CA ALA A 274 16.91 -6.93 -2.65
C ALA A 274 17.37 -6.37 -4.02
N CYS A 275 18.60 -5.84 -4.11
CA CYS A 275 19.17 -5.29 -5.35
C CYS A 275 19.28 -6.31 -6.50
N SER A 276 19.24 -7.61 -6.19
CA SER A 276 19.33 -8.70 -7.18
C SER A 276 17.97 -9.22 -7.65
N THR A 277 16.86 -8.63 -7.20
CA THR A 277 15.49 -9.11 -7.48
C THR A 277 15.26 -9.38 -8.97
N PHE A 278 15.60 -8.45 -9.86
CA PHE A 278 15.47 -8.67 -11.31
C PHE A 278 16.30 -9.87 -11.80
N GLY A 279 17.55 -9.99 -11.35
CA GLY A 279 18.44 -11.10 -11.74
C GLY A 279 17.93 -12.46 -11.25
N VAL A 280 17.36 -12.52 -10.04
CA VAL A 280 16.72 -13.73 -9.51
C VAL A 280 15.46 -14.06 -10.29
N SER A 281 14.58 -13.09 -10.56
CA SER A 281 13.38 -13.29 -11.39
C SER A 281 13.74 -13.83 -12.78
N LEU A 282 14.79 -13.28 -13.40
CA LEU A 282 15.29 -13.73 -14.70
C LEU A 282 15.83 -15.16 -14.63
N LYS A 283 16.62 -15.49 -13.60
CA LYS A 283 17.14 -16.86 -13.41
C LYS A 283 16.01 -17.87 -13.25
N LEU A 284 15.00 -17.55 -12.44
CA LEU A 284 13.84 -18.41 -12.22
C LEU A 284 13.05 -18.62 -13.53
N ALA A 285 12.82 -17.55 -14.29
CA ALA A 285 12.15 -17.63 -15.59
C ALA A 285 12.91 -18.55 -16.57
N MET A 286 14.23 -18.38 -16.66
CA MET A 286 15.06 -19.19 -17.54
C MET A 286 15.05 -20.67 -17.15
N ASP A 287 15.04 -20.97 -15.85
CA ASP A 287 14.97 -22.34 -15.36
C ASP A 287 13.61 -22.97 -15.63
N THR A 288 12.50 -22.27 -15.35
CA THR A 288 11.13 -22.73 -15.63
C THR A 288 10.96 -23.06 -17.12
N ILE A 289 11.45 -22.20 -18.03
CA ILE A 289 11.40 -22.46 -19.47
C ILE A 289 12.21 -23.71 -19.83
N ARG A 290 13.42 -23.86 -19.27
CA ARG A 290 14.27 -25.04 -19.53
C ARG A 290 13.68 -26.34 -18.99
N ARG A 291 12.90 -26.28 -17.91
CA ARG A 291 12.17 -27.42 -17.34
C ARG A 291 10.91 -27.77 -18.13
N GLY A 292 10.49 -26.92 -19.08
CA GLY A 292 9.26 -27.10 -19.85
C GLY A 292 7.98 -26.78 -19.07
N GLU A 293 8.10 -26.07 -17.93
CA GLU A 293 6.97 -25.65 -17.10
C GLU A 293 6.29 -24.40 -17.66
N ALA A 294 7.01 -23.57 -18.42
CA ALA A 294 6.50 -22.39 -19.12
C ALA A 294 7.13 -22.28 -20.51
N LYS A 295 6.39 -21.66 -21.44
CA LYS A 295 6.88 -21.27 -22.76
C LYS A 295 7.23 -19.79 -22.86
N ALA A 296 6.58 -18.96 -22.06
CA ALA A 296 6.84 -17.53 -21.96
C ALA A 296 6.74 -17.09 -20.49
N VAL A 297 7.56 -16.09 -20.12
CA VAL A 297 7.53 -15.52 -18.77
C VAL A 297 7.69 -14.01 -18.87
N VAL A 298 6.78 -13.26 -18.27
CA VAL A 298 6.96 -11.82 -18.03
C VAL A 298 7.82 -11.66 -16.79
N VAL A 299 8.97 -11.00 -16.93
CA VAL A 299 9.96 -10.84 -15.86
C VAL A 299 10.16 -9.37 -15.56
N GLY A 300 10.24 -9.02 -14.27
CA GLY A 300 10.47 -7.63 -13.89
C GLY A 300 10.85 -7.45 -12.42
N ALA A 301 11.17 -6.20 -12.11
CA ALA A 301 11.29 -5.68 -10.76
C ALA A 301 10.80 -4.23 -10.75
N THR A 302 10.22 -3.81 -9.63
CA THR A 302 9.73 -2.43 -9.46
C THR A 302 9.89 -2.04 -7.99
N ASP A 303 10.13 -0.76 -7.72
CA ASP A 303 10.26 -0.22 -6.38
C ASP A 303 9.61 1.17 -6.32
N PRO A 304 9.23 1.65 -5.13
CA PRO A 304 8.58 2.94 -4.98
C PRO A 304 9.55 4.07 -5.28
N ALA A 305 9.00 5.25 -5.57
CA ALA A 305 9.79 6.47 -5.65
C ALA A 305 10.55 6.73 -4.33
N PRO A 306 11.65 7.51 -4.37
CA PRO A 306 12.38 7.90 -3.18
C PRO A 306 11.47 8.42 -2.06
N HIS A 307 11.69 7.93 -0.85
CA HIS A 307 10.87 8.21 0.34
C HIS A 307 11.78 8.52 1.54
N PRO A 308 11.39 9.38 2.50
CA PRO A 308 12.25 9.72 3.64
C PRO A 308 12.72 8.49 4.41
N LEU A 309 11.84 7.50 4.65
CA LEU A 309 12.22 6.25 5.31
C LEU A 309 13.34 5.50 4.56
N ILE A 310 13.29 5.48 3.23
CA ILE A 310 14.29 4.77 2.40
C ILE A 310 15.63 5.52 2.48
N VAL A 311 15.60 6.84 2.27
CA VAL A 311 16.81 7.68 2.29
C VAL A 311 17.47 7.64 3.68
N GLY A 312 16.67 7.78 4.75
CA GLY A 312 17.15 7.71 6.13
C GLY A 312 17.73 6.34 6.48
N ALA A 313 17.08 5.25 6.06
CA ALA A 313 17.59 3.90 6.30
C ALA A 313 18.94 3.66 5.60
N PHE A 314 19.08 4.03 4.33
CA PHE A 314 20.35 3.91 3.61
C PHE A 314 21.44 4.82 4.20
N TYR A 315 21.11 6.02 4.65
CA TYR A 315 22.07 6.90 5.31
C TYR A 315 22.58 6.32 6.62
N SER A 316 21.71 5.71 7.43
CA SER A 316 22.10 5.08 8.69
C SER A 316 22.87 3.77 8.50
N GLY A 317 22.68 3.10 7.37
CA GLY A 317 23.34 1.83 7.04
C GLY A 317 24.73 1.93 6.41
N ARG A 318 25.28 3.15 6.28
CA ARG A 318 26.66 3.38 5.78
C ARG A 318 27.71 3.13 6.85
#